data_AF-A0A7S4CI10-F1
#
_entry.id   AF-A0A7S4CI10-F1
#
_cell.length_a   1.000
_cell.length_b   1.000
_cell.length_c   1.000
_cell.angle_alpha   90.00
_cell.angle_beta   90.00
_cell.angle_gamma   90.00
#
_symmetry.space_group_name_H-M   'P 1'
#
loop_
_entity.id
_entity.type
_entity.pdbx_description
1 polymer ?
#
loop_
_entity_poly.entity_id
_entity_poly.type
_entity_poly.pdbx_seq_one_letter_code
_entity_poly.pdbx_strand_id
1 'polypeptide(L)'
;MMITSDSLFDKKDFRKHVVLHGGVHEACDATSLFCQVYTIQGAVPASHYLSYKTGTVVLKGGYVYVCMLGLVGRPYVFHLYLVCDNSNLQRISCSNMYTEPRMTA
;
A
#
# COMPACT_ATOMS: atom_id res chain seq x y z
N MET A 1 -6.86 1.72 -26.89
CA MET A 1 -6.22 2.90 -26.28
C MET A 1 -5.43 2.40 -25.09
N MET A 2 -4.11 2.24 -25.26
CA MET A 2 -3.22 1.81 -24.18
C MET A 2 -3.02 3.04 -23.29
N ILE A 3 -3.63 3.04 -22.10
CA ILE A 3 -3.36 4.08 -21.11
C ILE A 3 -1.94 3.83 -20.65
N THR A 4 -0.99 4.58 -21.19
CA THR A 4 0.35 4.71 -20.59
C THR A 4 0.13 5.36 -19.24
N SER A 5 0.10 4.55 -18.19
CA SER A 5 -0.05 5.04 -16.83
C SER A 5 1.24 5.77 -16.47
N ASP A 6 1.25 7.10 -16.62
CA ASP A 6 2.11 7.91 -15.77
C ASP A 6 1.69 7.55 -14.35
N SER A 7 2.56 6.84 -13.63
CA SER A 7 2.28 6.42 -12.26
C SER A 7 2.01 7.70 -11.46
N LEU A 8 0.80 7.83 -10.91
CA LEU A 8 0.40 8.98 -10.10
C LEU A 8 1.31 9.20 -8.87
N PHE A 9 2.10 8.18 -8.53
CA PHE A 9 3.01 8.15 -7.40
C PHE A 9 4.42 7.81 -7.87
N ASP A 10 5.37 8.67 -7.49
CA ASP A 10 6.80 8.41 -7.61
C ASP A 10 7.31 7.83 -6.28
N LYS A 11 8.40 7.06 -6.33
CA LYS A 11 9.08 6.48 -5.18
C LYS A 11 9.35 7.51 -4.07
N LYS A 12 9.74 8.71 -4.46
CA LYS A 12 10.04 9.82 -3.53
C LYS A 12 8.84 10.21 -2.66
N ASP A 13 7.63 9.92 -3.12
CA ASP A 13 6.39 10.25 -2.43
C ASP A 13 6.07 9.30 -1.27
N PHE A 14 6.83 8.22 -1.08
CA PHE A 14 6.62 7.28 0.03
C PHE A 14 7.69 7.43 1.12
N ARG A 15 7.26 7.36 2.39
CA ARG A 15 8.09 7.29 3.59
C ARG A 15 8.21 5.84 4.02
N LYS A 16 9.46 5.39 4.17
CA LYS A 16 9.81 4.10 4.75
C LYS A 16 9.79 4.23 6.27
N HIS A 17 9.02 3.38 6.94
CA HIS A 17 9.04 3.21 8.38
C HIS A 17 9.73 1.89 8.68
N VAL A 18 10.78 1.93 9.50
CA VAL A 18 11.62 0.77 9.84
C VAL A 18 11.83 0.74 11.36
N VAL A 19 11.54 -0.40 11.99
CA VAL A 19 11.72 -0.64 13.44
C VAL A 19 12.70 -1.81 13.65
N LEU A 20 13.12 -2.12 14.88
CA LEU A 20 14.03 -3.24 15.19
C LEU A 20 13.56 -4.56 14.52
N HIS A 21 14.51 -5.30 13.94
CA HIS A 21 14.33 -6.59 13.25
C HIS A 21 13.35 -6.55 12.04
N GLY A 22 13.90 -6.22 10.86
CA GLY A 22 13.20 -6.17 9.56
C GLY A 22 13.70 -5.00 8.70
N GLY A 23 13.00 -4.67 7.62
CA GLY A 23 13.36 -3.52 6.79
C GLY A 23 12.45 -3.29 5.57
N VAL A 24 12.60 -2.10 5.00
CA VAL A 24 12.01 -1.72 3.70
C VAL A 24 13.14 -1.50 2.70
N HIS A 25 13.23 -2.37 1.71
CA HIS A 25 14.31 -2.39 0.72
C HIS A 25 13.76 -2.17 -0.68
N GLU A 26 14.59 -1.61 -1.56
CA GLU A 26 14.28 -1.55 -2.98
C GLU A 26 14.80 -2.82 -3.64
N ALA A 27 13.98 -3.40 -4.51
CA ALA A 27 14.31 -4.58 -5.28
C ALA A 27 13.70 -4.47 -6.69
N CYS A 28 14.31 -5.12 -7.67
CA CYS A 28 13.70 -5.30 -8.97
C CYS A 28 12.98 -6.65 -8.95
N ASP A 29 11.66 -6.64 -9.13
CA ASP A 29 10.91 -7.87 -9.33
C ASP A 29 10.95 -8.21 -10.83
N ALA A 30 11.74 -9.22 -11.20
CA ALA A 30 11.96 -9.62 -12.59
C ALA A 30 10.98 -10.71 -13.07
N THR A 31 10.06 -11.17 -12.21
CA THR A 31 9.28 -12.39 -12.45
C THR A 31 7.78 -12.17 -12.52
N SER A 32 7.23 -11.32 -11.67
CA SER A 32 5.78 -11.15 -11.51
C SER A 32 5.32 -9.75 -11.88
N LEU A 33 6.06 -8.72 -11.45
CA LEU A 33 5.72 -7.32 -11.63
C LEU A 33 6.60 -6.62 -12.67
N PHE A 34 7.74 -7.22 -13.04
CA PHE A 34 8.67 -6.73 -14.05
C PHE A 34 9.09 -5.26 -13.85
N CYS A 35 9.19 -4.82 -12.59
CA CYS A 35 9.44 -3.43 -12.23
C CYS A 35 10.20 -3.28 -10.91
N GLN A 36 10.59 -2.05 -10.60
CA GLN A 36 11.18 -1.72 -9.31
C GLN A 36 10.10 -1.68 -8.23
N VAL A 37 10.30 -2.43 -7.16
CA VAL A 37 9.37 -2.60 -6.04
C VAL A 37 10.01 -2.24 -4.72
N TYR A 38 9.17 -2.05 -3.70
CA TYR A 38 9.61 -2.06 -2.31
C TYR A 38 9.31 -3.41 -1.68
N THR A 39 10.34 -4.06 -1.16
CA THR A 39 10.22 -5.26 -0.34
C THR A 39 10.12 -4.85 1.12
N ILE A 40 9.04 -5.24 1.78
CA ILE A 40 8.80 -4.99 3.21
C ILE A 40 8.93 -6.32 3.94
N GLN A 41 9.84 -6.41 4.89
CA GLN A 41 10.07 -7.59 5.72
C GLN A 41 10.05 -7.21 7.20
N GLY A 42 9.37 -8.00 8.02
CA GLY A 42 9.32 -7.76 9.46
C GLY A 42 8.37 -8.69 10.17
N ALA A 43 8.41 -8.66 11.50
CA ALA A 43 7.42 -9.33 12.33
C ALA A 43 6.03 -8.69 12.18
N VAL A 44 5.00 -9.49 12.44
CA VAL A 44 3.60 -9.03 12.57
C VAL A 44 3.33 -8.85 14.07
N PRO A 45 2.77 -7.72 14.54
CA PRO A 45 2.18 -6.61 13.78
C PRO A 45 3.19 -5.72 13.05
N ALA A 46 2.73 -5.15 11.93
CA ALA A 46 3.54 -4.40 10.97
C ALA A 46 4.26 -3.21 11.61
N SER A 47 5.50 -3.44 12.03
CA SER A 47 6.39 -2.36 12.47
C SER A 47 7.09 -1.68 11.28
N HIS A 48 7.00 -2.30 10.11
CA HIS A 48 7.62 -1.86 8.87
C HIS A 48 6.52 -1.61 7.83
N TYR A 49 6.43 -0.39 7.31
CA TYR A 49 5.43 -0.03 6.31
C TYR A 49 5.86 1.16 5.46
N LEU A 50 5.20 1.31 4.32
CA LEU A 50 5.27 2.52 3.50
C LEU A 50 4.03 3.38 3.77
N SER A 51 4.24 4.67 3.96
CA SER A 51 3.16 5.65 3.95
C SER A 51 3.39 6.70 2.87
N TYR A 52 2.33 7.13 2.22
CA TYR A 52 2.41 8.30 1.36
C TYR A 52 2.80 9.55 2.18
N LYS A 53 3.74 10.35 1.69
CA LYS A 53 4.31 11.53 2.36
C LYS A 53 3.48 12.77 2.14
N THR A 54 2.91 12.92 0.95
CA THR A 54 2.55 14.21 0.37
C THR A 54 1.05 14.48 0.49
N GLY A 55 0.62 14.87 1.70
CA GLY A 55 -0.77 15.33 1.92
C GLY A 55 -1.84 14.33 1.48
N THR A 56 -2.99 14.86 1.06
CA THR A 56 -4.13 14.07 0.59
C THR A 56 -4.14 14.01 -0.94
N VAL A 57 -4.29 12.81 -1.50
CA VAL A 57 -4.48 12.61 -2.94
C VAL A 57 -5.96 12.82 -3.27
N VAL A 58 -6.26 13.79 -4.14
CA VAL A 58 -7.64 14.04 -4.58
C VAL A 58 -7.95 13.16 -5.79
N LEU A 59 -8.86 12.21 -5.62
CA LEU A 59 -9.38 11.37 -6.69
C LEU A 59 -10.55 12.09 -7.38
N LYS A 60 -10.33 12.68 -8.55
CA LYS A 60 -11.42 13.24 -9.36
C LYS A 60 -11.99 12.15 -10.27
N GLY A 61 -13.00 11.42 -9.77
CA GLY A 61 -13.78 10.46 -10.57
C GLY A 61 -13.03 9.20 -11.02
N GLY A 62 -12.08 8.71 -10.22
CA GLY A 62 -11.17 7.63 -10.62
C GLY A 62 -11.13 6.44 -9.65
N TYR A 63 -10.60 5.32 -10.16
CA TYR A 63 -10.25 4.13 -9.40
C TYR A 63 -8.79 4.23 -8.92
N VAL A 64 -8.51 3.74 -7.72
CA VAL A 64 -7.12 3.52 -7.26
C VAL A 64 -6.78 2.06 -7.47
N TYR A 65 -5.75 1.82 -8.28
CA TYR A 65 -5.18 0.49 -8.45
C TYR A 65 -3.93 0.38 -7.59
N VAL A 66 -3.92 -0.58 -6.67
CA VAL A 66 -2.73 -0.95 -5.89
C VAL A 66 -2.26 -2.30 -6.40
N CYS A 67 -1.07 -2.34 -6.99
CA CYS A 67 -0.43 -3.60 -7.36
C CYS A 67 0.49 -4.04 -6.23
N MET A 68 0.22 -5.21 -5.66
CA MET A 68 1.04 -5.79 -4.60
C MET A 68 1.26 -7.27 -4.85
N LEU A 69 2.48 -7.73 -4.61
CA LEU A 69 2.81 -9.15 -4.62
C LEU A 69 2.84 -9.65 -3.17
N GLY A 70 1.83 -10.43 -2.79
CA GLY A 70 1.84 -11.13 -1.51
C GLY A 70 2.79 -12.33 -1.57
N LEU A 71 3.76 -12.38 -0.65
CA LEU A 71 4.63 -13.55 -0.54
C LEU A 71 3.85 -14.72 0.07
N VAL A 72 4.01 -15.91 -0.50
CA VAL A 72 3.31 -17.13 -0.05
C VAL A 72 3.59 -17.39 1.43
N GLY A 73 2.53 -17.63 2.21
CA GLY A 73 2.62 -17.90 3.65
C GLY A 73 3.03 -16.70 4.50
N ARG A 74 3.12 -15.49 3.92
CA ARG A 74 3.45 -14.26 4.66
C ARG A 74 2.21 -13.38 4.80
N PRO A 75 1.90 -12.91 6.02
CA PRO A 75 0.83 -11.94 6.21
C PRO A 75 1.13 -10.62 5.52
N TYR A 76 0.11 -9.98 4.97
CA TYR A 76 0.16 -8.60 4.51
C TYR A 76 -1.09 -7.85 4.96
N VAL A 77 -1.00 -6.53 5.08
CA VAL A 77 -2.15 -5.65 5.22
C VAL A 77 -1.86 -4.35 4.48
N PHE A 78 -2.86 -3.80 3.80
CA PHE A 78 -2.81 -2.43 3.30
C PHE A 78 -3.99 -1.63 3.85
N HIS A 79 -3.74 -0.34 4.08
CA HIS A 79 -4.73 0.60 4.57
C HIS A 79 -4.90 1.73 3.57
N LEU A 80 -6.16 2.07 3.29
CA LEU A 80 -6.55 3.23 2.50
C LEU A 80 -7.36 4.17 3.41
N TYR A 81 -6.89 5.40 3.56
CA TYR A 81 -7.62 6.45 4.27
C TYR A 81 -8.34 7.30 3.25
N LEU A 82 -9.67 7.37 3.35
CA LEU A 82 -10.54 8.12 2.46
C LEU A 82 -11.19 9.26 3.22
N VAL A 83 -11.12 10.46 2.65
CA VAL A 83 -11.91 11.61 3.11
C VAL A 83 -13.16 11.67 2.24
N CYS A 84 -14.31 11.37 2.81
CA CYS A 84 -15.60 11.44 2.12
C CYS A 84 -16.21 12.84 2.23
N ASP A 85 -17.28 13.10 1.46
CA ASP A 85 -17.90 14.42 1.25
C ASP A 85 -18.28 15.22 2.53
N ASN A 86 -18.31 14.56 3.69
CA ASN A 86 -18.55 15.18 5.01
C ASN A 86 -17.27 15.43 5.84
N SER A 87 -16.08 15.38 5.22
CA SER A 87 -14.78 15.35 5.91
C SER A 87 -14.59 14.17 6.87
N ASN A 88 -15.46 13.15 6.79
CA ASN A 88 -15.32 11.92 7.55
C ASN A 88 -14.15 11.11 7.01
N LEU A 89 -13.26 10.70 7.92
CA LEU A 89 -12.13 9.85 7.60
C LEU A 89 -12.54 8.38 7.74
N GLN A 90 -12.64 7.68 6.62
CA GLN A 90 -12.86 6.23 6.60
C GLN A 90 -11.52 5.52 6.37
N ARG A 91 -11.26 4.44 7.11
CA ARG A 91 -10.10 3.57 6.88
C ARG A 91 -10.57 2.21 6.35
N ILE A 92 -10.26 1.93 5.09
CA ILE A 92 -10.43 0.60 4.52
C ILE A 92 -9.15 -0.19 4.76
N SER A 93 -9.27 -1.39 5.32
CA SER A 93 -8.13 -2.28 5.56
C SER A 93 -8.35 -3.60 4.85
N CYS A 94 -7.35 -4.09 4.14
CA CYS A 94 -7.40 -5.37 3.44
C CYS A 94 -6.15 -6.17 3.75
N SER A 95 -6.34 -7.44 4.09
CA SER A 95 -5.29 -8.36 4.53
C SER A 95 -5.62 -9.78 4.09
N ASN A 96 -4.61 -10.58 3.77
CA ASN A 96 -4.78 -12.03 3.61
C ASN A 96 -5.05 -12.78 4.93
N MET A 97 -5.01 -12.09 6.07
CA MET A 97 -5.35 -12.66 7.37
C MET A 97 -6.84 -12.47 7.73
N TYR A 98 -7.57 -11.62 7.00
CA TYR A 98 -8.99 -11.42 7.23
C TYR A 98 -9.78 -12.50 6.51
N THR A 99 -10.61 -13.23 7.26
CA THR A 99 -11.51 -14.26 6.71
C THR A 99 -12.86 -13.67 6.32
N GLU A 100 -13.26 -12.56 6.93
CA GLU A 100 -14.59 -11.95 6.76
C GLU A 100 -14.49 -10.42 6.76
N PRO A 101 -15.31 -9.72 5.95
CA PRO A 101 -15.45 -8.28 6.03
C PRO A 101 -16.01 -7.86 7.39
N ARG A 102 -15.41 -6.84 8.01
CA ARG A 102 -15.92 -6.22 9.23
C ARG A 102 -16.03 -4.71 9.04
N MET A 103 -17.17 -4.16 9.47
CA MET A 103 -17.39 -2.71 9.50
C MET A 103 -17.42 -2.25 10.96
N THR A 104 -16.75 -1.15 11.23
CA THR A 104 -16.76 -0.47 12.53
C THR A 104 -17.38 0.90 12.35
N ALA A 105 -18.24 1.30 13.29
CA ALA A 105 -18.87 2.62 13.31
C ALA A 105 -17.86 3.74 13.60
#